data_AF-A0A7S1MII4-F1
#
_entry.id   AF-A0A7S1MII4-F1
#
_cell.length_a   1.000
_cell.length_b   1.000
_cell.length_c   1.000
_cell.angle_alpha   90.00
_cell.angle_beta   90.00
_cell.angle_gamma   90.00
#
_symmetry.space_group_name_H-M   'P 1'
#
loop_
_entity.id
_entity.type
_entity.pdbx_description
1 polymer ?
#
loop_
_entity_poly.entity_id
_entity_poly.type
_entity_poly.pdbx_seq_one_letter_code
_entity_poly.pdbx_strand_id
1 'polypeptide(L)'
;KHKLPDIHLKKALALEDDEQFKLAEEEFIQAKKPKEAIDMYVHQRDWVSAMRVAEAYDREGVKEVMVHHAKDLVDQNNLQGAENLFIQAGKPELAVQAYSSKRLVNDAVRVCKKHCPQLLGDVVDSYPEQQGGAPQSLEE
;
A
#
# COMPACT_ATOMS: atom_id res chain seq x y z
N LYS A 1 4.62 -29.73 26.56
CA LYS A 1 4.44 -28.44 27.26
C LYS A 1 4.31 -27.37 26.19
N HIS A 2 3.09 -26.87 25.91
CA HIS A 2 2.91 -25.75 24.98
C HIS A 2 3.44 -24.48 25.64
N LYS A 3 4.13 -23.61 24.88
CA LYS A 3 4.58 -22.32 25.42
C LYS A 3 3.35 -21.42 25.47
N LEU A 4 3.26 -20.57 26.51
CA LEU A 4 2.13 -19.66 26.70
C LEU A 4 1.78 -18.84 25.44
N PRO A 5 2.75 -18.31 24.65
CA PRO A 5 2.44 -17.62 23.39
C PRO A 5 1.75 -18.50 22.33
N ASP A 6 2.04 -19.81 22.29
CA ASP A 6 1.42 -20.73 21.33
C ASP A 6 -0.07 -20.94 21.64
N ILE A 7 -0.46 -20.83 22.91
CA ILE A 7 -1.86 -20.94 23.35
C ILE A 7 -2.63 -19.68 22.94
N HIS A 8 -2.05 -18.51 23.21
CA HIS A 8 -2.63 -17.23 22.78
C HIS A 8 -2.78 -17.17 21.26
N LEU A 9 -1.78 -17.63 20.50
CA LEU A 9 -1.87 -17.66 19.03
C LEU A 9 -3.03 -18.55 18.55
N LYS A 10 -3.16 -19.77 19.07
CA LYS A 10 -4.27 -20.65 18.70
C LYS A 10 -5.64 -20.06 19.04
N LYS A 11 -5.74 -19.39 20.19
CA LYS A 11 -6.96 -18.73 20.62
C LYS A 11 -7.28 -17.53 19.73
N ALA A 12 -6.27 -16.72 19.37
CA ALA A 12 -6.41 -15.59 18.46
C ALA A 12 -6.97 -16.03 17.10
N LEU A 13 -6.41 -17.09 16.51
CA LEU A 13 -6.85 -17.63 15.23
C LEU A 13 -8.31 -18.12 15.29
N ALA A 14 -8.70 -18.82 16.37
CA ALA A 14 -10.08 -19.25 16.54
C ALA A 14 -11.05 -18.05 16.70
N LEU A 15 -10.63 -16.99 17.39
CA LEU A 15 -11.42 -15.77 17.53
C LEU A 15 -11.51 -14.98 16.22
N GLU A 16 -10.47 -15.00 15.39
CA GLU A 16 -10.47 -14.41 14.04
C GLU A 16 -11.45 -15.14 13.13
N ASP A 17 -11.43 -16.48 13.14
CA ASP A 17 -12.38 -17.32 12.39
C ASP A 17 -13.84 -17.07 12.82
N ASP A 18 -14.06 -16.78 14.10
CA ASP A 18 -15.37 -16.40 14.67
C ASP A 18 -15.70 -14.89 14.48
N GLU A 19 -14.90 -14.15 13.72
CA GLU A 19 -15.04 -12.70 13.45
C GLU A 19 -15.00 -11.81 14.70
N GLN A 20 -14.45 -12.31 15.81
CA GLN A 20 -14.27 -11.59 17.07
C GLN A 20 -12.96 -10.80 17.09
N PHE A 21 -12.78 -9.93 16.09
CA PHE A 21 -11.49 -9.30 15.78
C PHE A 21 -10.84 -8.54 16.93
N LYS A 22 -11.63 -7.84 17.77
CA LYS A 22 -11.07 -7.13 18.93
C LYS A 22 -10.47 -8.09 19.96
N LEU A 23 -11.12 -9.23 20.20
CA LEU A 23 -10.61 -10.26 21.11
C LEU A 23 -9.42 -11.00 20.47
N ALA A 24 -9.48 -11.25 19.16
CA ALA A 24 -8.36 -11.81 18.41
C ALA A 24 -7.11 -10.91 18.49
N GLU A 25 -7.26 -9.59 18.33
CA GLU A 25 -6.16 -8.61 18.50
C GLU A 25 -5.50 -8.76 19.88
N GLU A 26 -6.27 -8.76 20.96
CA GLU A 26 -5.74 -8.90 22.32
C GLU A 26 -4.90 -10.18 22.49
N GLU A 27 -5.35 -11.28 21.90
CA GLU A 27 -4.66 -12.57 21.94
C GLU A 27 -3.42 -12.59 21.03
N PHE A 28 -3.47 -11.98 19.84
CA PHE A 28 -2.31 -11.83 18.96
C PHE A 28 -1.20 -10.99 19.62
N ILE A 29 -1.55 -9.91 20.31
CA ILE A 29 -0.58 -9.10 21.07
C ILE A 29 0.03 -9.91 22.21
N GLN A 30 -0.78 -10.68 22.97
CA GLN A 30 -0.27 -11.58 24.01
C GLN A 30 0.61 -12.71 23.46
N ALA A 31 0.34 -13.16 22.24
CA ALA A 31 1.19 -14.10 21.50
C ALA A 31 2.50 -13.47 20.99
N LYS A 32 2.69 -12.14 21.14
CA LYS A 32 3.81 -11.36 20.58
C LYS A 32 3.83 -11.38 19.05
N LYS A 33 2.64 -11.38 18.46
CA LYS A 33 2.36 -11.51 17.03
C LYS A 33 1.53 -10.31 16.53
N PRO A 34 2.03 -9.06 16.64
CA PRO A 34 1.28 -7.88 16.23
C PRO A 34 1.06 -7.81 14.72
N LYS A 35 1.94 -8.40 13.91
CA LYS A 35 1.79 -8.46 12.45
C LYS A 35 0.54 -9.24 12.05
N GLU A 36 0.29 -10.35 12.72
CA GLU A 36 -0.91 -11.15 12.51
C GLU A 36 -2.19 -10.36 12.83
N ALA A 37 -2.20 -9.54 13.90
CA ALA A 37 -3.32 -8.63 14.18
C ALA A 37 -3.48 -7.52 13.12
N ILE A 38 -2.37 -6.98 12.61
CA ILE A 38 -2.39 -5.97 11.53
C ILE A 38 -2.96 -6.58 10.25
N ASP A 39 -2.47 -7.75 9.85
CA ASP A 39 -2.89 -8.46 8.64
C ASP A 39 -4.37 -8.83 8.70
N MET A 40 -4.86 -9.27 9.86
CA MET A 40 -6.28 -9.52 10.13
C MET A 40 -7.14 -8.27 9.83
N TYR A 41 -6.73 -7.08 10.27
CA TYR A 41 -7.47 -5.85 9.99
C TYR A 41 -7.32 -5.38 8.53
N VAL A 42 -6.14 -5.57 7.93
CA VAL A 42 -5.91 -5.29 6.50
C VAL A 42 -6.82 -6.13 5.62
N HIS A 43 -7.00 -7.42 5.92
CA HIS A 43 -7.91 -8.30 5.17
C HIS A 43 -9.38 -7.83 5.22
N GLN A 44 -9.79 -7.25 6.34
CA GLN A 44 -11.12 -6.66 6.50
C GLN A 44 -11.25 -5.25 5.91
N ARG A 45 -10.16 -4.68 5.41
CA ARG A 45 -10.07 -3.27 4.99
C ARG A 45 -10.38 -2.28 6.13
N ASP A 46 -10.18 -2.69 7.39
CA ASP A 46 -10.23 -1.79 8.54
C ASP A 46 -8.86 -1.12 8.72
N TRP A 47 -8.61 -0.14 7.84
CA TRP A 47 -7.34 0.59 7.81
C TRP A 47 -7.07 1.37 9.09
N VAL A 48 -8.12 1.80 9.80
CA VAL A 48 -7.99 2.57 11.05
C VAL A 48 -7.47 1.66 12.16
N SER A 49 -8.06 0.48 12.33
CA SER A 49 -7.57 -0.48 13.33
C SER A 49 -6.18 -1.00 12.97
N ALA A 50 -5.94 -1.34 11.70
CA ALA A 50 -4.62 -1.79 11.23
C ALA A 50 -3.53 -0.76 11.55
N MET A 51 -3.78 0.52 11.24
CA MET A 51 -2.83 1.61 11.50
C MET A 51 -2.58 1.78 12.99
N ARG A 52 -3.64 1.79 13.82
CA ARG A 52 -3.54 1.91 15.27
C ARG A 52 -2.66 0.81 15.87
N VAL A 53 -2.87 -0.44 15.46
CA VAL A 53 -2.11 -1.59 15.96
C VAL A 53 -0.64 -1.48 15.52
N ALA A 54 -0.39 -1.13 14.25
CA ALA A 54 0.96 -0.91 13.74
C ALA A 54 1.68 0.21 14.50
N GLU A 55 1.08 1.39 14.65
CA GLU A 55 1.70 2.51 15.37
C GLU A 55 2.04 2.16 16.83
N ALA A 56 1.19 1.36 17.48
CA ALA A 56 1.36 0.97 18.88
C ALA A 56 2.41 -0.14 19.07
N TYR A 57 2.43 -1.15 18.19
CA TYR A 57 3.17 -2.40 18.43
C TYR A 57 4.20 -2.76 17.34
N ASP A 58 4.07 -2.23 16.12
CA ASP A 58 4.99 -2.50 15.01
C ASP A 58 5.13 -1.28 14.07
N ARG A 59 6.08 -0.41 14.41
CA ARG A 59 6.37 0.81 13.63
C ARG A 59 6.80 0.50 12.19
N GLU A 60 7.38 -0.66 11.92
CA GLU A 60 7.76 -1.04 10.56
C GLU A 60 6.51 -1.40 9.74
N GLY A 61 5.51 -2.00 10.38
CA GLY A 61 4.21 -2.33 9.79
C GLY A 61 3.38 -1.12 9.33
N VAL A 62 3.61 0.08 9.88
CA VAL A 62 2.89 1.32 9.48
C VAL A 62 2.99 1.56 7.97
N LYS A 63 4.20 1.44 7.41
CA LYS A 63 4.42 1.64 5.98
C LYS A 63 3.75 0.56 5.14
N GLU A 64 3.71 -0.67 5.65
CA GLU A 64 3.06 -1.79 4.99
C GLU A 64 1.54 -1.58 4.93
N VAL A 65 0.90 -1.18 6.04
CA VAL A 65 -0.52 -0.81 6.07
C VAL A 65 -0.84 0.31 5.08
N MET A 66 -0.01 1.36 5.02
CA MET A 66 -0.17 2.44 4.04
C MET A 66 -0.13 1.93 2.60
N VAL A 67 0.79 1.01 2.28
CA VAL A 67 0.90 0.40 0.94
C VAL A 67 -0.32 -0.46 0.61
N HIS A 68 -0.82 -1.26 1.56
CA HIS A 68 -2.02 -2.06 1.36
C HIS A 68 -3.26 -1.19 1.14
N HIS A 69 -3.45 -0.16 1.96
CA HIS A 69 -4.54 0.79 1.79
C HIS A 69 -4.42 1.55 0.45
N ALA A 70 -3.21 1.97 0.05
CA ALA A 70 -2.99 2.61 -1.23
C ALA A 70 -3.37 1.71 -2.41
N LYS A 71 -3.00 0.42 -2.36
CA LYS A 71 -3.41 -0.56 -3.38
C LYS A 71 -4.93 -0.72 -3.45
N ASP A 72 -5.59 -0.78 -2.30
CA ASP A 72 -7.05 -0.83 -2.26
C ASP A 72 -7.71 0.41 -2.91
N LEU A 73 -7.14 1.59 -2.68
CA LEU A 73 -7.59 2.82 -3.36
C LEU A 73 -7.35 2.79 -4.87
N VAL A 74 -6.25 2.17 -5.35
CA VAL A 74 -6.02 1.96 -6.78
C VAL A 74 -7.11 1.08 -7.39
N ASP A 75 -7.50 0.00 -6.70
CA ASP A 75 -8.57 -0.90 -7.14
C ASP A 75 -9.92 -0.18 -7.20
N GLN A 76 -10.17 0.74 -6.26
CA GLN A 76 -11.31 1.66 -6.26
C GLN A 76 -11.18 2.81 -7.28
N ASN A 77 -10.11 2.83 -8.08
CA ASN A 77 -9.79 3.88 -9.06
C ASN A 77 -9.54 5.28 -8.44
N ASN A 78 -9.32 5.36 -7.13
CA ASN A 78 -8.92 6.57 -6.41
C ASN A 78 -7.39 6.70 -6.40
N LEU A 79 -6.83 7.09 -7.54
CA LEU A 79 -5.37 7.18 -7.72
C LEU A 79 -4.73 8.32 -6.93
N GLN A 80 -5.45 9.41 -6.68
CA GLN A 80 -4.91 10.55 -5.89
C GLN A 80 -4.73 10.17 -4.43
N GLY A 81 -5.71 9.47 -3.84
CA GLY A 81 -5.59 8.95 -2.48
C GLY A 81 -4.45 7.92 -2.37
N ALA A 82 -4.35 7.02 -3.35
CA ALA A 82 -3.26 6.05 -3.43
C ALA A 82 -1.88 6.72 -3.55
N GLU A 83 -1.74 7.73 -4.41
CA GLU A 83 -0.51 8.52 -4.59
C GLU A 83 -0.02 9.09 -3.25
N ASN A 84 -0.92 9.74 -2.50
CA ASN A 84 -0.59 10.33 -1.21
C ASN A 84 -0.07 9.28 -0.22
N LEU A 85 -0.74 8.13 -0.12
CA LEU A 85 -0.33 7.04 0.78
C LEU A 85 1.00 6.39 0.35
N PHE A 86 1.20 6.14 -0.94
CA PHE A 86 2.47 5.60 -1.45
C PHE A 86 3.65 6.54 -1.18
N ILE A 87 3.46 7.85 -1.34
CA ILE A 87 4.49 8.85 -1.02
C ILE A 87 4.80 8.85 0.49
N GLN A 88 3.78 8.85 1.34
CA GLN A 88 3.96 8.80 2.80
C GLN A 88 4.65 7.51 3.26
N ALA A 89 4.36 6.39 2.60
CA ALA A 89 5.05 5.12 2.83
C ALA A 89 6.50 5.11 2.33
N GLY A 90 6.94 6.16 1.61
CA GLY A 90 8.26 6.26 1.00
C GLY A 90 8.44 5.38 -0.23
N LYS A 91 7.35 5.01 -0.90
CA LYS A 91 7.33 4.17 -2.12
C LYS A 91 6.66 4.88 -3.32
N PRO A 92 7.13 6.06 -3.74
CA PRO A 92 6.55 6.80 -4.87
C PRO A 92 6.55 6.02 -6.19
N GLU A 93 7.47 5.06 -6.36
CA GLU A 93 7.53 4.16 -7.52
C GLU A 93 6.24 3.36 -7.73
N LEU A 94 5.55 2.99 -6.63
CA LEU A 94 4.26 2.28 -6.71
C LEU A 94 3.14 3.20 -7.20
N ALA A 95 3.18 4.50 -6.84
CA ALA A 95 2.24 5.49 -7.37
C ALA A 95 2.43 5.67 -8.88
N VAL A 96 3.68 5.76 -9.34
CA VAL A 96 4.01 5.84 -10.78
C VAL A 96 3.52 4.59 -11.51
N GLN A 97 3.74 3.40 -10.94
CA GLN A 97 3.23 2.15 -11.50
C GLN A 97 1.69 2.12 -11.56
N ALA A 98 1.00 2.63 -10.54
CA ALA A 98 -0.46 2.69 -10.51
C ALA A 98 -1.02 3.56 -11.65
N TYR A 99 -0.51 4.80 -11.83
CA TYR A 99 -0.89 5.65 -12.96
C TYR A 99 -0.53 5.02 -14.30
N SER A 100 0.62 4.36 -14.36
CA SER A 100 1.10 3.68 -15.55
C SER A 100 0.17 2.57 -16.01
N SER A 101 -0.30 1.74 -15.08
CA SER A 101 -1.25 0.65 -15.36
C SER A 101 -2.59 1.15 -15.93
N LYS A 102 -2.95 2.40 -15.65
CA LYS A 102 -4.16 3.08 -16.14
C LYS A 102 -3.91 3.91 -17.40
N ARG A 103 -2.70 3.85 -17.98
CA ARG A 103 -2.25 4.66 -19.13
C ARG A 103 -2.33 6.18 -18.91
N LEU A 104 -2.24 6.61 -17.66
CA LEU A 104 -2.22 8.03 -17.29
C LEU A 104 -0.79 8.55 -17.28
N VAL A 105 -0.22 8.69 -18.47
CA VAL A 105 1.21 9.00 -18.68
C VAL A 105 1.62 10.33 -18.06
N ASN A 106 0.80 11.38 -18.24
CA ASN A 106 1.10 12.71 -17.72
C ASN A 106 1.24 12.72 -16.18
N ASP A 107 0.35 12.00 -15.49
CA ASP A 107 0.39 11.87 -14.04
C ASP A 107 1.55 10.99 -13.58
N ALA A 108 1.80 9.86 -14.25
CA ALA A 108 2.95 9.00 -13.95
C ALA A 108 4.27 9.79 -14.05
N VAL A 109 4.45 10.55 -15.13
CA VAL A 109 5.63 11.42 -15.34
C VAL A 109 5.69 12.55 -14.32
N ARG A 110 4.57 13.19 -13.99
CA ARG A 110 4.49 14.25 -12.97
C ARG A 110 4.96 13.75 -11.61
N VAL A 111 4.43 12.63 -11.15
CA VAL A 111 4.80 12.03 -9.86
C VAL A 111 6.25 11.59 -9.86
N CYS A 112 6.69 10.94 -10.94
CA CYS A 112 8.06 10.49 -11.09
C CYS A 112 9.07 11.64 -11.02
N LYS A 113 8.87 12.71 -11.81
CA LYS A 113 9.72 13.92 -11.78
C LYS A 113 9.88 14.51 -10.38
N LYS A 114 8.79 14.48 -9.59
CA LYS A 114 8.76 15.13 -8.28
C LYS A 114 9.33 14.26 -7.16
N HIS A 115 9.08 12.96 -7.17
CA HIS A 115 9.34 12.07 -6.03
C HIS A 115 10.37 10.98 -6.30
N CYS A 116 10.60 10.61 -7.56
CA CYS A 116 11.60 9.60 -7.94
C CYS A 116 12.22 9.92 -9.33
N PRO A 117 12.90 11.07 -9.49
CA PRO A 117 13.42 11.53 -10.78
C PRO A 117 14.44 10.56 -11.39
N GLN A 118 15.07 9.71 -10.57
CA GLN A 118 15.99 8.67 -11.04
C GLN A 118 15.31 7.61 -11.93
N LEU A 119 14.00 7.40 -11.80
CA LEU A 119 13.23 6.44 -12.61
C LEU A 119 12.64 7.10 -13.87
N LEU A 120 12.85 8.40 -14.07
CA LEU A 120 12.17 9.16 -15.11
C LEU A 120 12.48 8.66 -16.52
N GLY A 121 13.73 8.27 -16.78
CA GLY A 121 14.13 7.69 -18.07
C GLY A 121 13.32 6.45 -18.39
N ASP A 122 13.34 5.45 -17.49
CA ASP A 122 12.60 4.19 -17.64
C ASP A 122 11.09 4.41 -17.81
N VAL A 123 10.52 5.36 -17.06
CA VAL A 123 9.09 5.70 -17.17
C VAL A 123 8.77 6.30 -18.52
N VAL A 124 9.58 7.25 -19.03
CA VAL A 124 9.36 7.90 -20.33
C VAL A 124 9.59 6.94 -21.50
N ASP A 125 10.56 6.03 -21.40
CA ASP A 125 10.85 5.00 -22.40
C ASP A 125 9.74 3.94 -22.47
N SER A 126 9.02 3.73 -21.37
CA SER A 126 7.84 2.87 -21.34
C SER A 126 6.65 3.45 -22.12
N TYR A 127 6.70 4.73 -22.55
CA TYR A 127 5.66 5.42 -23.33
C TYR A 127 6.19 6.05 -24.63
N PRO A 128 6.63 5.24 -25.61
CA PRO A 128 7.20 5.76 -26.85
C PRO A 128 6.19 6.57 -27.70
N GLU A 129 4.89 6.34 -27.56
CA GLU A 129 3.83 7.03 -28.31
C GLU A 129 3.73 8.54 -28.00
N GLN A 130 4.27 9.01 -26.87
CA GLN A 130 4.35 10.45 -26.53
C GLN A 130 5.68 11.08 -26.94
N GLN A 131 6.66 10.30 -27.42
CA GLN A 131 7.94 10.81 -27.96
C GLN A 131 7.84 11.17 -29.46
N GLY A 132 6.73 10.83 -30.13
CA GLY A 132 6.47 11.05 -31.55
C GLY A 132 5.88 12.42 -31.93
N GLY A 133 6.10 13.47 -31.14
CA GLY A 133 5.78 14.85 -31.52
C GLY A 133 6.84 15.43 -32.46
N ALA A 134 6.91 14.93 -33.70
CA ALA A 134 7.63 15.61 -34.79
C ALA A 134 6.80 16.83 -35.28
N PRO A 135 7.45 17.89 -35.79
CA PRO A 135 6.91 19.26 -35.81
C PRO A 135 5.69 19.39 -36.73
N GLN A 136 4.70 20.18 -36.34
CA GLN A 136 3.74 20.75 -37.29
C GLN A 136 4.51 21.69 -38.23
N SER A 137 5.08 21.10 -39.27
CA SER A 137 5.35 21.77 -40.53
C SER A 137 4.02 21.81 -41.28
N LEU A 138 3.40 22.98 -41.26
CA LEU A 138 2.50 23.40 -42.32
C LEU A 138 3.05 24.74 -42.81
N GLU A 139 3.95 24.63 -43.79
CA GLU A 139 4.04 25.64 -44.84
C GLU A 139 2.66 25.76 -45.48
N GLU A 140 2.11 26.97 -45.51
CA GLU A 140 1.62 27.68 -46.69
C GLU A 140 1.51 29.18 -46.39
#